data_AF-A0A662FV37-F1
#
_entry.id   AF-A0A662FV37-F1
#
_cell.length_a   1.000
_cell.length_b   1.000
_cell.length_c   1.000
_cell.angle_alpha   90.00
_cell.angle_beta   90.00
_cell.angle_gamma   90.00
#
_symmetry.space_group_name_H-M   'P 1'
#
loop_
_entity.id
_entity.type
_entity.pdbx_description
1 polymer ?
#
loop_
_entity_poly.entity_id
_entity_poly.type
_entity_poly.pdbx_seq_one_letter_code
_entity_poly.pdbx_strand_id
1 'polypeptide(L)'
;MHQVVGKKLLYILRLALGITVGVICGVLGITGIAGVLLAVVVYIPLHLLGKKTSLSSTEGLIEYIGLWLSTWCLVYTMLYVHSGT
;
A
#
# COMPACT_ATOMS: atom_id res chain seq x y z
N MET A 1 3.28 16.92 -22.82
CA MET A 1 4.16 16.64 -21.66
C MET A 1 3.43 16.59 -20.31
N HIS A 2 2.38 17.38 -20.05
CA HIS A 2 1.62 17.35 -18.78
C HIS A 2 1.00 15.99 -18.38
N GLN A 3 0.54 15.18 -19.34
CA GLN A 3 -0.10 13.89 -19.04
C GLN A 3 0.86 12.82 -18.46
N VAL A 4 2.17 12.93 -18.71
CA VAL A 4 3.19 11.96 -18.22
C VAL A 4 3.51 12.17 -16.74
N VAL A 5 3.47 13.42 -16.29
CA VAL A 5 3.78 13.80 -14.90
C VAL A 5 2.70 13.27 -13.95
N GLY A 6 1.43 13.33 -14.35
CA GLY A 6 0.31 12.78 -13.57
C GLY A 6 0.43 11.27 -13.34
N LYS A 7 0.88 10.50 -14.34
CA LYS A 7 1.07 9.05 -14.20
C LYS A 7 2.19 8.70 -13.22
N LYS A 8 3.33 9.39 -13.35
CA LYS A 8 4.48 9.20 -12.44
C LYS A 8 4.12 9.58 -11.00
N LEU A 9 3.39 10.68 -10.80
CA LEU A 9 2.96 11.12 -9.47
C LEU A 9 2.02 10.09 -8.83
N LEU A 10 1.03 9.58 -9.56
CA LEU A 10 0.12 8.54 -9.07
C LEU A 10 0.84 7.25 -8.71
N TYR A 11 1.85 6.86 -9.49
CA TYR A 11 2.69 5.70 -9.18
C TYR A 11 3.46 5.90 -7.87
N ILE A 12 4.14 7.05 -7.70
CA ILE A 12 4.87 7.37 -6.47
C ILE A 12 3.93 7.43 -5.27
N LEU A 13 2.73 8.01 -5.45
CA LEU A 13 1.74 8.09 -4.39
C LEU A 13 1.28 6.70 -3.95
N ARG A 14 1.00 5.80 -4.91
CA ARG A 14 0.71 4.38 -4.64
C ARG A 14 1.86 3.74 -3.88
N LEU A 15 3.10 3.92 -4.32
CA LEU A 15 4.27 3.35 -3.66
C LEU A 15 4.39 3.80 -2.19
N ALA A 16 4.28 5.11 -1.95
CA ALA A 16 4.35 5.70 -0.62
C ALA A 16 3.20 5.22 0.28
N LEU A 17 1.99 5.09 -0.27
CA LEU A 17 0.85 4.51 0.44
C LEU A 17 1.07 3.04 0.79
N GLY A 18 1.63 2.23 -0.10
CA GLY A 18 1.91 0.82 0.17
C GLY A 18 2.85 0.65 1.35
N ILE A 19 3.91 1.45 1.40
CA ILE A 19 4.88 1.44 2.50
C ILE A 19 4.22 1.90 3.80
N THR A 20 3.55 3.06 3.80
CA THR A 20 2.93 3.62 5.02
C THR A 20 1.86 2.71 5.59
N VAL A 21 0.98 2.15 4.77
CA VAL A 21 -0.04 1.18 5.19
C VAL A 21 0.61 -0.12 5.69
N GLY A 22 1.65 -0.60 5.01
CA GLY A 22 2.39 -1.81 5.44
C GLY A 22 3.06 -1.63 6.80
N VAL A 23 3.70 -0.48 7.04
CA VAL A 23 4.28 -0.13 8.34
C VAL A 23 3.21 -0.07 9.42
N ILE A 24 2.09 0.62 9.17
CA ILE A 24 1.01 0.74 10.15
C ILE A 24 0.42 -0.63 10.50
N CYS A 25 0.12 -1.47 9.50
CA CYS A 25 -0.38 -2.84 9.72
C CYS A 25 0.63 -3.70 10.49
N GLY A 26 1.93 -3.57 10.16
CA GLY A 26 3.00 -4.29 10.83
C GLY A 26 3.19 -3.86 12.28
N VAL A 27 3.18 -2.55 12.56
CA VAL A 27 3.32 -1.98 13.91
C VAL A 27 2.14 -2.32 14.80
N LEU A 28 0.92 -2.33 14.25
CA LEU A 28 -0.28 -2.70 15.00
C LEU A 28 -0.37 -4.22 15.26
N GLY A 29 0.53 -5.03 14.68
CA GLY A 29 0.50 -6.48 14.84
C GLY A 29 -0.75 -7.13 14.25
N ILE A 30 -1.43 -6.47 13.32
CA ILE A 30 -2.64 -7.02 12.72
C ILE A 30 -2.22 -8.21 11.86
N THR A 31 -2.81 -9.38 12.11
CA THR A 31 -2.51 -10.62 11.39
C THR A 31 -3.70 -11.12 10.58
N GLY A 32 -3.43 -11.94 9.57
CA GLY A 32 -4.45 -12.62 8.77
C GLY A 32 -5.37 -11.67 8.01
N ILE A 33 -6.66 -11.96 8.04
CA ILE A 33 -7.69 -11.32 7.19
C ILE A 33 -7.90 -9.85 7.58
N ALA A 34 -7.68 -9.49 8.85
CA ALA A 34 -7.88 -8.12 9.34
C ALA A 34 -6.92 -7.12 8.67
N GLY A 35 -5.66 -7.51 8.42
CA GLY A 35 -4.69 -6.64 7.74
C GLY A 35 -5.01 -6.49 6.25
N VAL A 36 -5.54 -7.55 5.64
CA VAL A 36 -6.02 -7.52 4.25
C VAL A 36 -7.21 -6.58 4.09
N LEU A 37 -8.19 -6.64 5.00
CA LEU A 37 -9.34 -5.76 4.98
C LEU A 37 -8.93 -4.28 5.09
N LEU A 38 -7.95 -3.97 5.95
CA LEU A 38 -7.46 -2.60 6.13
C LEU A 38 -6.83 -2.06 4.83
N ALA A 39 -6.04 -2.88 4.14
CA ALA A 39 -5.42 -2.49 2.89
C ALA A 39 -6.43 -2.30 1.75
N VAL A 40 -7.49 -3.12 1.71
CA VAL A 40 -8.60 -2.94 0.76
C VAL A 40 -9.33 -1.62 1.04
N VAL A 41 -9.61 -1.31 2.30
CA VAL A 41 -10.27 -0.05 2.70
C VAL A 41 -9.44 1.18 2.31
N VAL A 42 -8.11 1.12 2.45
CA VAL A 42 -7.22 2.23 2.03
C VAL A 42 -7.04 2.29 0.51
N TYR A 43 -7.13 1.16 -0.18
CA TYR A 43 -7.03 1.12 -1.64
C TYR A 43 -8.25 1.73 -2.35
N ILE A 44 -9.46 1.57 -1.80
CA ILE A 44 -10.71 2.12 -2.36
C ILE A 44 -10.67 3.64 -2.62
N PRO A 45 -10.31 4.51 -1.65
CA PRO A 45 -10.24 5.95 -1.88
C PRO A 45 -9.16 6.30 -2.91
N LEU A 46 -8.06 5.54 -2.96
CA LEU A 46 -7.00 5.73 -3.95
C LEU A 46 -7.45 5.39 -5.37
N HIS A 47 -8.23 4.32 -5.51
CA HIS A 47 -8.85 3.93 -6.76
C HIS A 47 -9.90 4.95 -7.21
N LEU A 48 -10.70 5.49 -6.28
CA LEU A 48 -11.68 6.55 -6.56
C LEU A 48 -11.02 7.87 -7.00
N LEU A 49 -9.88 8.23 -6.41
CA LEU A 49 -9.06 9.37 -6.83
C LEU A 49 -8.54 9.18 -8.27
N GLY A 50 -8.00 8.00 -8.60
CA GLY A 50 -7.53 7.69 -9.96
C GLY A 50 -8.65 7.69 -11.01
N LYS A 51 -9.86 7.27 -10.64
CA LYS A 51 -11.05 7.30 -11.50
C LYS A 51 -11.48 8.72 -11.86
N LYS A 52 -11.37 9.68 -10.94
CA LYS A 52 -11.67 11.10 -11.21
C LYS A 52 -10.68 11.76 -12.18
N THR A 53 -9.44 11.25 -12.26
CA THR A 53 -8.39 11.83 -13.12
C THR A 53 -8.36 11.22 -14.53
N SER A 54 -9.31 10.33 -14.89
CA SER A 54 -9.28 9.55 -16.17
C SER A 54 -7.94 8.82 -16.40
N LEU A 55 -7.26 8.52 -15.29
CA LEU A 55 -5.92 7.97 -15.24
C LEU A 55 -6.00 6.59 -14.61
N SER A 56 -6.91 5.78 -15.15
CA SER A 56 -7.13 4.40 -14.76
C SER A 56 -6.04 3.51 -15.36
N SER A 57 -4.80 3.69 -14.91
CA SER A 57 -3.73 2.71 -15.14
C SER A 57 -3.76 1.70 -14.00
N THR A 58 -3.96 0.43 -14.34
CA THR A 58 -3.73 -0.71 -13.45
C THR A 58 -2.22 -0.87 -13.12
N GLU A 59 -1.37 -0.19 -13.88
CA GLU A 59 0.08 -0.08 -13.68
C GLU A 59 0.38 0.47 -12.27
N GLY A 60 1.21 -0.24 -11.49
CA GLY A 60 1.51 0.10 -10.10
C GLY A 60 0.60 -0.52 -9.05
N LEU A 61 -0.48 -1.23 -9.45
CA LEU A 61 -1.31 -1.95 -8.48
C LEU A 61 -0.58 -3.15 -7.89
N ILE A 62 0.06 -3.94 -8.75
CA ILE A 62 0.77 -5.14 -8.30
C ILE A 62 2.02 -4.76 -7.49
N GLU A 63 2.72 -3.68 -7.87
CA GLU A 63 3.82 -3.15 -7.08
C GLU A 63 3.34 -2.59 -5.74
N TYR A 64 2.19 -1.92 -5.69
CA TYR A 64 1.57 -1.50 -4.42
C TYR A 64 1.29 -2.70 -3.50
N ILE A 65 0.64 -3.75 -4.02
CA ILE A 65 0.32 -4.95 -3.25
C ILE A 65 1.60 -5.64 -2.77
N GLY A 66 2.59 -5.78 -3.65
CA GLY A 66 3.88 -6.37 -3.32
C GLY A 66 4.60 -5.59 -2.22
N LEU A 67 4.75 -4.27 -2.36
CA LEU A 67 5.40 -3.43 -1.35
C LEU A 67 4.65 -3.43 -0.02
N TRP A 68 3.32 -3.34 -0.07
CA TRP A 68 2.48 -3.39 1.13
C TRP A 68 2.70 -4.71 1.89
N LEU A 69 2.59 -5.86 1.20
CA LEU A 69 2.80 -7.17 1.80
C LEU A 69 4.23 -7.35 2.33
N SER A 70 5.24 -6.99 1.53
CA SER A 70 6.65 -7.11 1.93
C SER A 70 6.95 -6.26 3.17
N THR A 71 6.47 -5.00 3.19
CA THR A 71 6.71 -4.09 4.32
C THR A 71 5.95 -4.54 5.55
N TRP A 72 4.69 -4.98 5.40
CA TRP A 72 3.90 -5.52 6.49
C TRP A 72 4.57 -6.74 7.12
N CYS A 73 5.00 -7.72 6.31
CA CYS A 73 5.71 -8.90 6.79
C CYS A 73 7.04 -8.54 7.46
N LEU A 74 7.83 -7.63 6.88
CA LEU A 74 9.11 -7.20 7.44
C LEU A 74 8.92 -6.55 8.81
N VAL A 75 8.03 -5.57 8.91
CA VAL A 75 7.77 -4.82 10.13
C VAL A 75 7.19 -5.74 11.21
N TYR A 76 6.23 -6.60 10.84
CA TYR A 76 5.66 -7.59 11.76
C TYR A 76 6.73 -8.54 12.30
N THR A 77 7.59 -9.09 11.41
CA THR A 77 8.66 -10.01 11.81
C THR A 77 9.67 -9.31 12.73
N MET A 78 10.07 -8.09 12.39
CA MET A 78 11.01 -7.32 13.21
C MET A 78 10.45 -6.98 14.59
N LEU A 79 9.16 -6.60 14.67
CA LEU A 79 8.55 -6.16 15.93
C LEU A 79 8.07 -7.31 16.81
N TYR A 80 7.55 -8.39 16.25
CA TYR A 80 6.89 -9.44 17.02
C TYR A 80 7.68 -10.74 17.06
N VAL A 81 8.37 -11.11 15.97
CA VAL A 81 9.15 -12.35 15.94
C VAL A 81 10.54 -12.15 16.55
N HIS A 82 11.18 -11.00 16.29
CA HIS A 82 12.50 -10.72 16.87
C HIS A 82 12.43 -10.25 18.33
N SER A 83 11.33 -9.61 18.75
CA SER A 83 11.19 -9.07 20.11
C SER A 83 10.77 -10.09 21.17
N GLY A 84 10.55 -11.36 20.82
CA GLY A 84 10.48 -12.48 21.77
C GLY A 84 9.61 -12.26 23.02
N THR A 85 8.31 -12.05 22.85
CA THR A 85 7.32 -12.37 23.89
C THR A 85 6.74 -13.76 23.66
#